data_AF-A0AAR5Q586-F1
#
_entry.id   AF-A0AAR5Q586-F1
#
_cell.length_a   1.000
_cell.length_b   1.000
_cell.length_c   1.000
_cell.angle_alpha   90.00
_cell.angle_beta   90.00
_cell.angle_gamma   90.00
#
_symmetry.space_group_name_H-M   'P 1'
#
loop_
_entity.id
_entity.type
_entity.pdbx_description
1 polymer ?
#
loop_
_entity_poly.entity_id
_entity_poly.type
_entity_poly.pdbx_seq_one_letter_code
_entity_poly.pdbx_strand_id
1 'polypeptide(L)'
;MEMDQAPLNKAHQLERKAQLLEKQENLDQAIVCYSEALELYQKCFELTKNQIALDSINLQKEKAERQVRILQIKKSYLERTAKDRLLPRSTGTITSRCFQVDTIDNLQDRIFKNLESHDSLICYLADRGIINSSDRHCHSPIEEDEENGEAPLIVGSKHPKSDSVVIEELRELSGQLKDFVQDLLIALDDRNILIDDLKAQITDLELEKSCSQAADLRPEYAELQSFPKLESLVMPPLDVTTFKKFSIPEVSSRLLRKDD
;
A
#
# COMPACT_ATOMS: atom_id res chain seq x y z
N MET A 1 24.80 36.84 -6.90
CA MET A 1 23.45 37.41 -6.94
C MET A 1 22.49 36.34 -6.44
N GLU A 2 22.25 36.34 -5.13
CA GLU A 2 21.25 35.47 -4.50
C GLU A 2 19.87 36.01 -4.88
N MET A 3 19.15 35.25 -5.70
CA MET A 3 17.74 35.54 -5.97
C MET A 3 16.98 35.16 -4.71
N ASP A 4 16.47 36.15 -3.97
CA ASP A 4 15.54 35.96 -2.86
C ASP A 4 14.37 35.09 -3.34
N GLN A 5 14.45 33.77 -3.09
CA GLN A 5 13.48 32.83 -3.60
C GLN A 5 12.19 32.98 -2.80
N ALA A 6 11.25 33.77 -3.34
CA ALA A 6 9.89 33.81 -2.85
C ALA A 6 9.39 32.37 -2.60
N PRO A 7 8.71 32.11 -1.47
CA PRO A 7 8.39 30.76 -1.01
C PRO A 7 7.66 29.93 -2.08
N LEU A 8 6.84 30.59 -2.90
CA LEU A 8 6.14 29.98 -4.03
C LEU A 8 7.09 29.50 -5.14
N ASN A 9 8.10 30.30 -5.49
CA ASN A 9 9.09 29.91 -6.49
C ASN A 9 9.91 28.70 -6.01
N LYS A 10 10.29 28.70 -4.72
CA LYS A 10 10.98 27.56 -4.12
C LYS A 10 10.12 26.29 -4.11
N ALA A 11 8.81 26.40 -3.86
CA ALA A 11 7.88 25.28 -3.96
C ALA A 11 7.88 24.66 -5.37
N HIS A 12 7.77 25.49 -6.41
CA HIS A 12 7.81 25.00 -7.80
C HIS A 12 9.17 24.40 -8.21
N GLN A 13 10.28 24.89 -7.64
CA GLN A 13 11.59 24.27 -7.87
C GLN A 13 11.65 22.86 -7.26
N LEU A 14 11.12 22.69 -6.06
CA LEU A 14 11.03 21.39 -5.41
C LEU A 14 10.12 20.42 -6.18
N GLU A 15 9.00 20.90 -6.72
CA GLU A 15 8.13 20.06 -7.58
C GLU A 15 8.86 19.58 -8.84
N ARG A 16 9.59 20.46 -9.53
CA ARG A 16 10.39 20.06 -10.71
C ARG A 16 11.47 19.05 -10.33
N LYS A 17 12.13 19.24 -9.18
CA LYS A 17 13.11 18.28 -8.65
C LYS A 17 12.46 16.93 -8.33
N ALA A 18 11.28 16.94 -7.72
CA ALA A 18 10.54 15.73 -7.39
C ALA A 18 10.15 14.93 -8.64
N GLN A 19 9.70 15.61 -9.70
CA GLN A 19 9.41 14.97 -11.00
C GLN A 19 10.65 14.31 -11.62
N LEU A 20 11.83 14.92 -11.48
CA LEU A 20 13.08 14.30 -11.94
C LEU A 20 13.45 13.06 -11.12
N LEU A 21 13.26 13.11 -9.80
CA LEU A 21 13.51 11.97 -8.90
C LEU A 21 12.53 10.82 -9.16
N GLU A 22 11.28 11.15 -9.50
CA GLU A 22 10.24 10.18 -9.85
C GLU A 22 10.59 9.43 -11.14
N LYS A 23 11.17 10.12 -12.14
CA LYS A 23 11.73 9.50 -13.35
C LYS A 23 12.95 8.61 -13.07
N GLN A 24 13.68 8.90 -11.99
CA GLN A 24 14.84 8.11 -11.54
C GLN A 24 14.45 6.97 -10.59
N GLU A 25 13.14 6.71 -10.42
CA GLU A 25 12.58 5.73 -9.46
C GLU A 25 12.97 5.96 -8.00
N ASN A 26 13.51 7.14 -7.67
CA ASN A 26 13.89 7.51 -6.31
C ASN A 26 12.69 8.11 -5.57
N LEU A 27 11.72 7.24 -5.26
CA LEU A 27 10.42 7.63 -4.71
C LEU A 27 10.54 8.29 -3.33
N ASP A 28 11.49 7.85 -2.50
CA ASP A 28 11.71 8.43 -1.18
C ASP A 28 12.08 9.90 -1.24
N GLN A 29 13.08 10.25 -2.05
CA GLN A 29 13.50 11.63 -2.20
C GLN A 29 12.43 12.47 -2.89
N ALA A 30 11.67 11.90 -3.83
CA ALA A 30 10.55 12.59 -4.47
C ALA A 30 9.45 12.96 -3.46
N ILE A 31 9.10 12.05 -2.54
CA ILE A 31 8.13 12.30 -1.46
C ILE A 31 8.60 13.43 -0.55
N VAL A 32 9.88 13.44 -0.17
CA VAL A 32 10.45 14.53 0.65
C VAL A 32 10.33 15.87 -0.07
N CYS A 33 10.69 15.93 -1.36
CA CYS A 33 10.61 17.17 -2.13
C CYS A 33 9.17 17.70 -2.24
N TYR A 34 8.18 16.83 -2.45
CA TYR A 34 6.77 17.26 -2.45
C TYR A 34 6.28 17.68 -1.06
N SER A 35 6.75 17.02 0.00
CA SER A 35 6.40 17.38 1.39
C SER A 35 6.94 18.76 1.75
N GLU A 36 8.19 19.05 1.39
CA GLU A 36 8.80 20.38 1.55
C GLU A 36 8.07 21.46 0.73
N ALA A 37 7.60 21.12 -0.48
CA ALA A 37 6.79 22.02 -1.30
C ALA A 37 5.44 22.35 -0.63
N LEU A 38 4.80 21.37 0.02
CA LEU A 38 3.55 21.57 0.76
C LEU A 38 3.70 22.55 1.92
N GLU A 39 4.80 22.48 2.66
CA GLU A 39 5.10 23.46 3.72
C GLU A 39 5.25 24.88 3.17
N LEU A 40 5.86 25.01 1.99
CA LEU A 40 6.01 26.31 1.33
C LEU A 40 4.68 26.83 0.79
N TYR A 41 3.82 25.98 0.24
CA TYR A 41 2.47 26.36 -0.13
C TYR A 41 1.64 26.81 1.06
N GLN A 42 1.77 26.14 2.20
CA GLN A 42 1.12 26.54 3.46
C GLN A 42 1.58 27.94 3.90
N LYS A 43 2.89 28.21 3.85
CA LYS A 43 3.45 29.55 4.14
C LYS A 43 2.94 30.61 3.15
N CYS A 44 2.87 30.28 1.86
CA CYS A 44 2.30 31.18 0.84
C CYS A 44 0.83 31.47 1.09
N PHE A 45 0.06 30.46 1.52
CA PHE A 45 -1.35 30.59 1.83
C PHE A 45 -1.58 31.60 2.98
N GLU A 46 -0.79 31.49 4.05
CA GLU A 46 -0.88 32.39 5.21
C GLU A 46 -0.52 33.85 4.88
N LEU A 47 0.38 34.06 3.92
CA LEU A 47 0.85 35.40 3.51
C LEU A 47 -0.06 36.08 2.47
N THR A 48 -0.89 35.31 1.76
CA THR A 48 -1.67 35.81 0.63
C THR A 48 -3.04 36.33 1.08
N LYS A 49 -3.40 37.54 0.65
CA LYS A 49 -4.70 38.17 0.98
C LYS A 49 -5.70 38.18 -0.17
N ASN A 50 -5.23 37.91 -1.39
CA ASN A 50 -6.07 37.88 -2.58
C ASN A 50 -6.74 36.51 -2.72
N GLN A 51 -8.08 36.49 -2.78
CA GLN A 51 -8.86 35.26 -2.87
C GLN A 51 -8.50 34.41 -4.09
N ILE A 52 -8.30 35.04 -5.26
CA ILE A 52 -7.97 34.30 -6.50
C ILE A 52 -6.61 33.61 -6.36
N ALA A 53 -5.66 34.29 -5.72
CA ALA A 53 -4.33 33.72 -5.47
C ALA A 53 -4.39 32.61 -4.41
N LEU A 54 -5.24 32.73 -3.39
CA LEU A 54 -5.48 31.66 -2.40
C LEU A 54 -6.06 30.41 -3.06
N ASP A 55 -7.05 30.56 -3.93
CA ASP A 55 -7.66 29.44 -4.65
C ASP A 55 -6.62 28.74 -5.54
N SER A 56 -5.75 29.51 -6.22
CA SER A 56 -4.65 28.98 -7.02
C SER A 56 -3.61 28.22 -6.18
N ILE A 57 -3.21 28.75 -5.03
CA ILE A 57 -2.27 28.10 -4.11
C ILE A 57 -2.87 26.82 -3.54
N ASN A 58 -4.17 26.83 -3.19
CA ASN A 58 -4.86 25.64 -2.72
C ASN A 58 -4.90 24.53 -3.78
N LEU A 59 -5.17 24.87 -5.04
CA LEU A 59 -5.15 23.90 -6.13
C LEU A 59 -3.75 23.26 -6.29
N GLN A 60 -2.69 24.06 -6.18
CA GLN A 60 -1.32 23.57 -6.24
C GLN A 60 -0.98 22.66 -5.03
N LYS A 61 -1.43 23.05 -3.83
CA LYS A 61 -1.29 22.24 -2.62
C LYS A 61 -2.01 20.90 -2.76
N GLU A 62 -3.27 20.87 -3.19
CA GLU A 62 -4.02 19.63 -3.38
C GLU A 62 -3.35 18.71 -4.40
N LYS A 63 -2.82 19.28 -5.49
CA LYS A 63 -2.05 18.54 -6.49
C LYS A 63 -0.80 17.89 -5.87
N ALA A 64 -0.03 18.63 -5.07
CA ALA A 64 1.15 18.10 -4.40
C ALA A 64 0.80 17.02 -3.35
N GLU A 65 -0.29 17.20 -2.58
CA GLU A 65 -0.79 16.19 -1.64
C GLU A 65 -1.21 14.89 -2.36
N ARG A 66 -1.87 15.03 -3.51
CA ARG A 66 -2.22 13.89 -4.36
C ARG A 66 -0.97 13.16 -4.84
N GLN A 67 0.06 13.90 -5.26
CA GLN A 67 1.31 13.29 -5.73
C GLN A 67 2.03 12.51 -4.62
N VAL A 68 2.07 13.05 -3.39
CA VAL A 68 2.63 12.32 -2.24
C VAL A 68 1.89 11.00 -2.01
N ARG A 69 0.56 11.00 -2.06
CA ARG A 69 -0.24 9.77 -1.90
C ARG A 69 0.06 8.74 -3.00
N ILE A 70 0.13 9.18 -4.26
CA ILE A 70 0.47 8.30 -5.39
C ILE A 70 1.85 7.68 -5.20
N LEU A 71 2.84 8.49 -4.85
CA LEU A 71 4.21 8.03 -4.61
C LEU A 71 4.30 7.05 -3.43
N GLN A 72 3.57 7.28 -2.35
CA GLN A 72 3.50 6.35 -1.21
C GLN A 72 2.90 5.00 -1.61
N ILE A 73 1.81 5.01 -2.39
CA ILE A 73 1.21 3.78 -2.92
C ILE A 73 2.21 3.04 -3.80
N LYS A 74 2.85 3.75 -4.75
CA LYS A 74 3.86 3.19 -5.65
C LYS A 74 5.03 2.59 -4.88
N LYS A 75 5.54 3.28 -3.86
CA LYS A 75 6.59 2.77 -2.96
C LYS A 75 6.15 1.49 -2.26
N SER A 76 4.98 1.48 -1.64
CA SER A 76 4.47 0.31 -0.92
C SER A 76 4.31 -0.91 -1.84
N TYR A 77 3.94 -0.68 -3.09
CA TYR A 77 3.84 -1.73 -4.11
C TYR A 77 5.21 -2.33 -4.47
N LEU A 78 6.20 -1.47 -4.73
CA LEU A 78 7.56 -1.92 -5.04
C LEU A 78 8.19 -2.69 -3.87
N GLU A 79 7.95 -2.26 -2.63
CA GLU A 79 8.43 -2.97 -1.45
C GLU A 79 7.81 -4.36 -1.28
N ARG A 80 6.51 -4.52 -1.58
CA ARG A 80 5.83 -5.83 -1.53
C ARG A 80 6.35 -6.76 -2.62
N THR A 81 6.39 -6.30 -3.86
CA THR A 81 6.89 -7.09 -4.99
C THR A 81 8.36 -7.47 -4.83
N ALA A 82 9.19 -6.61 -4.24
CA ALA A 82 10.59 -6.93 -3.91
C ALA A 82 10.69 -8.02 -2.83
N LYS A 83 9.84 -7.99 -1.80
CA LYS A 83 9.79 -9.03 -0.75
C LYS A 83 9.34 -10.38 -1.31
N ASP A 84 8.34 -10.39 -2.18
CA ASP A 84 7.81 -11.62 -2.77
C ASP A 84 8.82 -12.29 -3.71
N ARG A 85 9.68 -11.52 -4.38
CA ARG A 85 10.79 -12.05 -5.20
C ARG A 85 11.93 -12.68 -4.39
N LEU A 86 12.09 -12.28 -3.13
CA LEU A 86 13.15 -12.77 -2.25
C LEU A 86 12.75 -14.00 -1.44
N LEU A 87 11.45 -14.33 -1.39
CA LEU A 87 10.97 -15.55 -0.76
C LEU A 87 11.16 -16.73 -1.72
N PRO A 88 11.92 -17.77 -1.36
CA PRO A 88 12.00 -18.97 -2.18
C PRO A 88 10.60 -19.58 -2.26
N ARG A 89 10.07 -19.67 -3.48
CA ARG A 89 8.79 -20.34 -3.79
C ARG A 89 8.93 -21.79 -3.33
N SER A 90 8.46 -22.08 -2.12
CA SER A 90 8.41 -23.43 -1.58
C SER A 90 7.54 -24.26 -2.52
N THR A 91 8.17 -25.04 -3.39
CA THR A 91 7.55 -26.07 -4.21
C THR A 91 7.07 -27.18 -3.27
N GLY A 92 5.91 -26.97 -2.66
CA GLY A 92 5.31 -27.89 -1.71
C GLY A 92 3.80 -27.80 -1.77
N THR A 93 3.22 -28.77 -2.49
CA THR A 93 1.80 -29.15 -2.45
C THR A 93 0.83 -28.24 -3.21
N ILE A 94 0.51 -28.69 -4.43
CA ILE A 94 -0.58 -28.23 -5.29
C ILE A 94 -1.90 -28.56 -4.57
N THR A 95 -2.66 -27.54 -4.14
CA THR A 95 -4.11 -27.66 -3.94
C THR A 95 -4.76 -26.27 -4.05
N SER A 96 -5.34 -26.02 -5.23
CA SER A 96 -6.37 -25.03 -5.59
C SER A 96 -6.26 -23.54 -5.20
N ARG A 97 -5.27 -23.08 -4.43
CA ARG A 97 -5.14 -21.65 -4.06
C ARG A 97 -4.33 -20.78 -5.03
N CYS A 98 -3.67 -21.37 -6.04
CA CYS A 98 -2.76 -20.62 -6.92
C CYS A 98 -3.47 -19.85 -8.06
N PHE A 99 -4.65 -20.29 -8.50
CA PHE A 99 -5.28 -19.73 -9.70
C PHE A 99 -5.84 -18.29 -9.53
N GLN A 100 -6.05 -17.81 -8.30
CA GLN A 100 -6.63 -16.48 -8.04
C GLN A 100 -5.59 -15.40 -7.67
N VAL A 101 -4.41 -15.79 -7.20
CA VAL A 101 -3.32 -14.83 -6.94
C VAL A 101 -2.72 -14.39 -8.27
N ASP A 102 -2.50 -15.35 -9.16
CA ASP A 102 -2.00 -15.08 -10.50
C ASP A 102 -2.95 -14.17 -11.31
N THR A 103 -4.28 -14.25 -11.15
CA THR A 103 -5.21 -13.40 -11.92
C THR A 103 -5.20 -11.93 -11.49
N ILE A 104 -5.03 -11.67 -10.19
CA ILE A 104 -5.05 -10.30 -9.66
C ILE A 104 -3.69 -9.62 -9.84
N ASP A 105 -2.59 -10.37 -9.69
CA ASP A 105 -1.25 -9.86 -10.00
C ASP A 105 -1.14 -9.56 -11.51
N ASN A 106 -1.71 -10.42 -12.38
CA ASN A 106 -1.81 -10.14 -13.81
C ASN A 106 -2.72 -8.95 -14.13
N LEU A 107 -3.84 -8.77 -13.41
CA LEU A 107 -4.72 -7.61 -13.57
C LEU A 107 -4.00 -6.32 -13.16
N GLN A 108 -3.27 -6.37 -12.05
CA GLN A 108 -2.49 -5.25 -11.54
C GLN A 108 -1.40 -4.83 -12.53
N ASP A 109 -0.65 -5.78 -13.09
CA ASP A 109 0.35 -5.50 -14.14
C ASP A 109 -0.27 -4.88 -15.39
N ARG A 110 -1.49 -5.29 -15.76
CA ARG A 110 -2.24 -4.71 -16.89
C ARG A 110 -2.69 -3.27 -16.60
N ILE A 111 -3.15 -2.99 -15.38
CA ILE A 111 -3.51 -1.63 -14.94
C ILE A 111 -2.27 -0.72 -15.01
N PHE A 112 -1.14 -1.14 -14.45
CA PHE A 112 0.06 -0.31 -14.45
C PHE A 112 0.61 -0.05 -15.86
N LYS A 113 0.64 -1.06 -16.73
CA LYS A 113 1.05 -0.88 -18.14
C LYS A 113 0.13 0.07 -18.91
N ASN A 114 -1.18 -0.01 -18.64
CA ASN A 114 -2.16 0.88 -19.26
C ASN A 114 -1.97 2.33 -18.80
N LEU A 115 -1.75 2.55 -17.50
CA LEU A 115 -1.43 3.87 -16.95
C LEU A 115 -0.12 4.43 -17.51
N GLU A 116 0.94 3.62 -17.61
CA GLU A 116 2.22 4.02 -18.19
C GLU A 116 2.08 4.41 -19.68
N SER A 117 1.25 3.67 -20.42
CA SER A 117 0.93 3.99 -21.81
C SER A 117 0.15 5.31 -21.92
N HIS A 118 -0.78 5.55 -21.00
CA HIS A 118 -1.54 6.79 -20.92
C HIS A 118 -0.64 7.99 -20.61
N ASP A 119 0.26 7.87 -19.63
CA ASP A 119 1.23 8.90 -19.27
C ASP A 119 2.21 9.19 -20.40
N SER A 120 2.63 8.17 -21.16
CA SER A 120 3.48 8.33 -22.33
C SER A 120 2.81 9.16 -23.44
N LEU A 121 1.52 8.91 -23.70
CA LEU A 121 0.75 9.70 -24.68
C LEU A 121 0.48 11.13 -24.20
N ILE A 122 0.25 11.33 -22.90
CA ILE A 122 0.14 12.66 -22.31
C ILE A 122 1.47 13.42 -22.46
N CYS A 123 2.61 12.77 -22.18
CA CYS A 123 3.93 13.38 -22.34
C CYS A 123 4.18 13.75 -23.81
N TYR A 124 3.83 12.87 -24.75
CA TYR A 124 3.91 13.16 -26.18
C TYR A 124 3.11 14.41 -26.59
N LEU A 125 1.89 14.57 -26.08
CA LEU A 125 1.07 15.76 -26.33
C LEU A 125 1.63 17.01 -25.66
N ALA A 126 2.15 16.89 -24.43
CA ALA A 126 2.78 18.00 -23.71
C ALA A 126 4.02 18.52 -24.44
N ASP A 127 4.89 17.62 -24.90
CA ASP A 127 6.11 17.96 -25.65
C ASP A 127 5.78 18.61 -27.01
N ARG A 128 4.74 18.10 -27.70
CA ARG A 128 4.25 18.71 -28.95
C ARG A 128 3.62 20.09 -28.73
N GLY A 129 2.94 20.30 -27.61
CA GLY A 129 2.40 21.61 -27.21
C GLY A 129 3.50 22.64 -26.96
N ILE A 130 4.65 22.24 -26.42
CA ILE A 130 5.83 23.10 -26.18
C ILE A 130 6.53 23.48 -27.50
N ILE A 131 6.66 22.53 -28.44
CA ILE A 131 7.27 22.78 -29.77
C ILE A 131 6.40 23.76 -30.58
N ASN A 132 5.07 23.66 -30.48
CA ASN A 132 4.16 24.53 -31.22
C ASN A 132 3.94 25.91 -30.57
N SER A 133 4.39 26.12 -29.32
CA SER A 133 4.29 27.40 -28.61
C SER A 133 5.60 28.19 -28.57
N SER A 134 6.71 27.62 -29.07
CA SER A 134 7.92 28.39 -29.39
C SER A 134 7.91 28.83 -30.84
N ASP A 135 7.20 29.94 -31.09
CA ASP A 135 7.59 30.87 -32.14
C ASP A 135 8.94 31.49 -31.73
N ARG A 136 10.03 30.78 -31.98
CA ARG A 136 11.41 31.30 -31.90
C ARG A 136 12.35 30.40 -32.69
N HIS A 137 12.67 30.89 -33.91
CA HIS A 137 13.94 30.75 -34.63
C HIS A 137 14.83 29.56 -34.25
N CYS A 138 14.84 28.53 -35.10
CA CYS A 138 15.91 27.56 -35.16
C CYS A 138 16.44 27.48 -36.59
N HIS A 139 17.56 28.20 -36.79
CA HIS A 139 18.63 27.93 -37.75
C HIS A 139 18.28 27.87 -39.24
N SER A 140 18.41 29.02 -39.91
CA SER A 140 19.06 29.02 -41.24
C SER A 140 20.48 28.48 -41.05
N PRO A 141 20.89 27.45 -41.79
CA PRO A 141 22.31 27.19 -41.97
C PRO A 141 22.87 28.39 -42.74
N ILE A 142 23.94 28.96 -42.20
CA ILE A 142 24.84 29.85 -42.92
C ILE A 142 25.33 29.07 -44.14
N GLU A 143 24.89 29.45 -45.32
CA GLU A 143 25.53 29.07 -46.58
C GLU A 143 26.77 29.95 -46.74
N GLU A 144 27.89 29.46 -46.22
CA GLU A 144 29.19 29.72 -46.83
C GLU A 144 29.61 28.43 -47.55
N ASP A 145 30.04 28.63 -48.79
CA ASP A 145 30.44 27.66 -49.80
C ASP A 145 31.21 26.44 -49.25
N GLU A 146 30.85 25.24 -49.71
CA GLU A 146 31.75 24.40 -50.52
C GLU A 146 31.10 23.07 -50.94
N GLU A 147 31.28 22.80 -52.23
CA GLU A 147 30.92 21.63 -53.01
C GLU A 147 31.61 20.35 -52.47
N ASN A 148 30.83 19.36 -52.01
CA ASN A 148 31.08 17.94 -52.29
C ASN A 148 29.95 17.06 -51.72
N GLY A 149 29.40 16.23 -52.60
CA GLY A 149 28.27 15.36 -52.30
C GLY A 149 28.62 14.20 -51.38
N GLU A 150 27.79 14.00 -50.36
CA GLU A 150 27.19 12.72 -50.02
C GLU A 150 26.01 13.02 -49.08
N ALA A 151 24.79 12.82 -49.58
CA ALA A 151 23.58 13.02 -48.79
C ALA A 151 23.56 12.04 -47.61
N PRO A 152 23.37 12.49 -46.36
CA PRO A 152 23.12 11.55 -45.27
C PRO A 152 21.75 10.92 -45.52
N LEU A 153 21.72 9.58 -45.58
CA LEU A 153 20.50 8.79 -45.65
C LEU A 153 19.50 9.30 -44.61
N ILE A 154 18.40 9.87 -45.08
CA ILE A 154 17.25 10.24 -44.26
C ILE A 154 16.60 8.93 -43.79
N VAL A 155 17.01 8.47 -42.61
CA VAL A 155 16.37 7.36 -41.90
C VAL A 155 15.00 7.84 -41.42
N GLY A 156 13.97 7.40 -42.13
CA GLY A 156 12.60 7.23 -41.65
C GLY A 156 12.01 8.40 -40.85
N SER A 157 11.48 9.39 -41.55
CA SER A 157 10.53 10.35 -40.99
C SER A 157 9.27 9.62 -40.54
N LYS A 158 9.25 9.09 -39.30
CA LYS A 158 8.01 8.72 -38.63
C LYS A 158 7.23 10.02 -38.46
N HIS A 159 6.21 10.20 -39.29
CA HIS A 159 5.29 11.32 -39.17
C HIS A 159 4.78 11.36 -37.71
N PRO A 160 4.82 12.52 -37.02
CA PRO A 160 4.27 12.62 -35.69
C PRO A 160 2.80 12.18 -35.74
N LYS A 161 2.40 11.31 -34.80
CA LYS A 161 1.01 10.84 -34.70
C LYS A 161 0.06 12.04 -34.73
N SER A 162 -0.99 11.97 -35.54
CA SER A 162 -2.00 13.02 -35.61
C SER A 162 -2.78 13.06 -34.29
N ASP A 163 -3.28 14.25 -33.91
CA ASP A 163 -4.01 14.39 -32.64
C ASP A 163 -5.24 13.49 -32.58
N SER A 164 -5.88 13.25 -33.74
CA SER A 164 -7.00 12.31 -33.85
C SER A 164 -6.60 10.88 -33.43
N VAL A 165 -5.43 10.40 -33.86
CA VAL A 165 -4.94 9.06 -33.52
C VAL A 165 -4.56 8.98 -32.05
N VAL A 166 -3.93 10.02 -31.50
CA VAL A 166 -3.58 10.05 -30.06
C VAL A 166 -4.83 10.11 -29.18
N ILE A 167 -5.84 10.88 -29.59
CA ILE A 167 -7.13 10.95 -28.87
C ILE A 167 -7.86 9.61 -28.91
N GLU A 168 -7.81 8.89 -30.03
CA GLU A 168 -8.39 7.55 -30.17
C GLU A 168 -7.66 6.52 -29.29
N GLU A 169 -6.33 6.50 -29.31
CA GLU A 169 -5.51 5.65 -28.42
C GLU A 169 -5.79 5.96 -26.94
N LEU A 170 -5.90 7.24 -26.56
CA LEU A 170 -6.26 7.64 -25.18
C LEU A 170 -7.68 7.20 -24.80
N ARG A 171 -8.64 7.26 -25.73
CA ARG A 171 -10.01 6.76 -25.49
C ARG A 171 -10.04 5.26 -25.29
N GLU A 172 -9.27 4.52 -26.08
CA GLU A 172 -9.16 3.07 -25.95
C GLU A 172 -8.52 2.68 -24.62
N LEU A 173 -7.39 3.32 -24.25
CA LEU A 173 -6.75 3.11 -22.96
C LEU A 173 -7.68 3.46 -21.79
N SER A 174 -8.44 4.56 -21.90
CA SER A 174 -9.45 4.94 -20.89
C SER A 174 -10.57 3.92 -20.77
N GLY A 175 -10.96 3.27 -21.87
CA GLY A 175 -11.92 2.16 -21.86
C GLY A 175 -11.34 0.95 -21.12
N GLN A 176 -10.15 0.51 -21.51
CA GLN A 176 -9.45 -0.60 -20.86
C GLN A 176 -9.23 -0.38 -19.36
N LEU A 177 -8.92 0.86 -18.94
CA LEU A 177 -8.76 1.18 -17.52
C LEU A 177 -10.08 1.00 -16.75
N LYS A 178 -11.21 1.40 -17.33
CA LYS A 178 -12.53 1.18 -16.71
C LYS A 178 -12.83 -0.30 -16.55
N ASP A 179 -12.53 -1.09 -17.59
CA ASP A 179 -12.72 -2.54 -17.56
C ASP A 179 -11.84 -3.17 -16.47
N PHE A 180 -10.59 -2.76 -16.32
CA PHE A 180 -9.71 -3.28 -15.26
C PHE A 180 -10.16 -2.87 -13.86
N VAL A 181 -10.67 -1.64 -13.70
CA VAL A 181 -11.25 -1.20 -12.41
C VAL A 181 -12.49 -2.02 -12.09
N GLN A 182 -13.31 -2.34 -13.08
CA GLN A 182 -14.47 -3.21 -12.90
C GLN A 182 -14.07 -4.64 -12.52
N ASP A 183 -13.07 -5.21 -13.19
CA ASP A 183 -12.51 -6.52 -12.84
C ASP A 183 -11.96 -6.53 -11.41
N LEU A 184 -11.33 -5.43 -10.97
CA LEU A 184 -10.82 -5.29 -9.61
C LEU A 184 -11.96 -5.24 -8.57
N LEU A 185 -13.06 -4.54 -8.87
CA LEU A 185 -14.23 -4.50 -8.00
C LEU A 185 -14.88 -5.88 -7.86
N ILE A 186 -15.04 -6.60 -8.96
CA ILE A 186 -15.56 -7.98 -8.94
C ILE A 186 -14.65 -8.88 -8.09
N ALA A 187 -13.33 -8.81 -8.30
CA ALA A 187 -12.37 -9.58 -7.51
C ALA A 187 -12.38 -9.23 -6.01
N LEU A 188 -12.74 -7.99 -5.65
CA LEU A 188 -12.88 -7.55 -4.26
C LEU A 188 -14.15 -8.12 -3.64
N ASP A 189 -15.27 -8.08 -4.36
CA ASP A 189 -16.55 -8.66 -3.94
C ASP A 189 -16.43 -10.18 -3.73
N ASP A 190 -15.80 -10.90 -4.65
CA ASP A 190 -15.54 -12.34 -4.54
C ASP A 190 -14.71 -12.67 -3.27
N ARG A 191 -13.72 -11.84 -2.96
CA ARG A 191 -12.91 -12.01 -1.74
C ARG A 191 -13.69 -11.71 -0.48
N ASN A 192 -14.57 -10.70 -0.48
CA ASN A 192 -15.42 -10.42 0.67
C ASN A 192 -16.38 -11.57 0.96
N ILE A 193 -16.98 -12.15 -0.08
CA ILE A 193 -17.82 -13.34 0.04
C ILE A 193 -17.01 -14.50 0.65
N LEU A 194 -15.82 -14.77 0.13
CA LEU A 194 -14.95 -15.83 0.65
C LEU A 194 -14.53 -15.57 2.11
N ILE A 195 -14.26 -14.31 2.48
CA ILE A 195 -13.96 -13.93 3.87
C ILE A 195 -15.15 -14.22 4.78
N ASP A 196 -16.35 -13.90 4.35
CA ASP A 196 -17.56 -14.12 5.14
C ASP A 196 -17.89 -15.62 5.28
N ASP A 197 -17.68 -16.41 4.22
CA ASP A 197 -17.78 -17.87 4.27
C ASP A 197 -16.75 -18.47 5.24
N LEU A 198 -15.50 -18.02 5.20
CA LEU A 198 -14.46 -18.49 6.12
C LEU A 198 -14.77 -18.09 7.57
N LYS A 199 -15.29 -16.89 7.81
CA LYS A 199 -15.75 -16.49 9.14
C LYS A 199 -16.88 -17.38 9.64
N ALA A 200 -17.85 -17.71 8.78
CA ALA A 200 -18.94 -18.63 9.13
C ALA A 200 -18.41 -20.02 9.50
N GLN A 201 -17.47 -20.56 8.71
CA GLN A 201 -16.81 -21.83 9.03
C GLN A 201 -16.04 -21.78 10.36
N ILE A 202 -15.35 -20.67 10.65
CA ILE A 202 -14.67 -20.48 11.93
C ILE A 202 -15.69 -20.49 13.08
N THR A 203 -16.82 -19.78 12.94
CA THR A 203 -17.85 -19.76 13.98
C THR A 203 -18.45 -21.14 14.22
N ASP A 204 -18.70 -21.92 13.16
CA ASP A 204 -19.23 -23.28 13.29
C ASP A 204 -18.24 -24.21 14.00
N LEU A 205 -16.96 -24.14 13.62
CA LEU A 205 -15.89 -24.91 14.26
C LEU A 205 -15.66 -24.50 15.73
N GLU A 206 -15.80 -23.22 16.06
CA GLU A 206 -15.72 -22.72 17.43
C GLU A 206 -16.89 -23.23 18.28
N LEU A 207 -18.10 -23.31 17.70
CA LEU A 207 -19.27 -23.90 18.36
C LEU A 207 -19.10 -25.42 18.56
N GLU A 208 -18.65 -26.15 17.55
CA GLU A 208 -18.36 -27.59 17.64
C GLU A 208 -17.31 -27.87 18.73
N LYS A 209 -16.21 -27.10 18.74
CA LYS A 209 -15.16 -27.24 19.75
C LYS A 209 -15.68 -26.97 21.16
N SER A 210 -16.55 -25.96 21.31
CA SER A 210 -17.19 -25.64 22.59
C SER A 210 -18.13 -26.76 23.06
N CYS A 211 -18.84 -27.41 22.13
CA CYS A 211 -19.75 -28.53 22.41
C CYS A 211 -18.99 -29.83 22.75
N SER A 212 -17.91 -30.13 22.03
CA SER A 212 -17.04 -31.29 22.31
C SER A 212 -16.29 -31.16 23.65
N GLN A 213 -15.84 -29.96 24.02
CA GLN A 213 -15.25 -29.72 25.35
C GLN A 213 -16.27 -29.87 26.49
N ALA A 214 -17.55 -29.61 26.25
CA ALA A 214 -18.62 -29.87 27.22
C ALA A 214 -18.98 -31.36 27.33
N ALA A 215 -18.77 -32.16 26.28
CA ALA A 215 -19.07 -33.59 26.26
C ALA A 215 -18.00 -34.44 26.98
N ASP A 216 -16.72 -34.07 26.91
CA ASP A 216 -15.62 -34.78 27.59
C ASP A 216 -15.65 -34.67 29.12
N LEU A 217 -16.39 -33.71 29.68
CA LEU A 217 -16.61 -33.61 31.13
C LEU A 217 -17.80 -34.45 31.63
N ARG A 218 -18.42 -35.28 30.78
CA ARG A 218 -19.66 -36.01 31.09
C ARG A 218 -19.66 -37.52 30.77
N PRO A 219 -18.69 -38.34 31.23
CA PRO A 219 -18.96 -39.77 31.40
C PRO A 219 -18.90 -40.29 32.85
N GLU A 220 -18.43 -39.52 33.84
CA GLU A 220 -18.13 -40.09 35.17
C GLU A 220 -19.27 -39.98 36.22
N TYR A 221 -20.38 -39.31 35.91
CA TYR A 221 -21.45 -39.07 36.89
C TYR A 221 -22.71 -39.95 36.73
N ALA A 222 -22.76 -40.84 35.73
CA ALA A 222 -23.94 -41.68 35.52
C ALA A 222 -23.96 -42.94 36.41
N GLU A 223 -22.81 -43.41 36.91
CA GLU A 223 -22.73 -44.61 37.76
C GLU A 223 -22.93 -44.34 39.26
N LEU A 224 -22.91 -43.06 39.70
CA LEU A 224 -23.02 -42.72 41.13
C LEU A 224 -24.46 -42.60 41.65
N GLN A 225 -25.48 -42.85 40.83
CA GLN A 225 -26.89 -42.77 41.28
C GLN A 225 -27.41 -44.05 41.98
N SER A 226 -26.59 -45.09 42.15
CA SER A 226 -27.02 -46.35 42.78
C SER A 226 -26.58 -46.58 44.23
N PHE A 227 -25.93 -45.61 44.88
CA PHE A 227 -25.49 -45.82 46.26
C PHE A 227 -26.64 -45.73 47.28
N PRO A 228 -26.74 -46.69 48.22
CA PRO A 228 -27.73 -46.63 49.28
C PRO A 228 -27.46 -45.43 50.19
N LYS A 229 -28.54 -44.75 50.59
CA LYS A 229 -28.52 -43.54 51.42
C LYS A 229 -27.90 -43.88 52.80
N LEU A 230 -26.65 -43.45 53.02
CA LEU A 230 -25.96 -43.66 54.30
C LEU A 230 -26.59 -42.78 55.39
N GLU A 231 -27.03 -43.42 56.47
CA GLU A 231 -27.45 -42.74 57.70
C GLU A 231 -26.27 -42.00 58.33
N SER A 232 -26.51 -40.76 58.75
CA SER A 232 -25.48 -39.90 59.32
C SER A 232 -25.00 -40.45 60.67
N LEU A 233 -23.78 -40.98 60.69
CA LEU A 233 -23.10 -41.33 61.93
C LEU A 233 -22.58 -40.06 62.62
N VAL A 234 -22.99 -39.83 63.87
CA VAL A 234 -22.48 -38.73 64.70
C VAL A 234 -21.03 -39.04 65.08
N MET A 235 -20.15 -38.07 64.81
CA MET A 235 -18.71 -38.19 65.04
C MET A 235 -18.39 -38.21 66.54
N PRO A 236 -17.54 -39.12 67.05
CA PRO A 236 -17.12 -39.10 68.45
C PRO A 236 -16.18 -37.91 68.72
N PRO A 237 -16.18 -37.38 69.97
CA PRO A 237 -15.37 -36.23 70.33
C PRO A 237 -13.87 -36.56 70.27
N LEU A 238 -13.11 -35.65 69.65
CA LEU A 238 -11.66 -35.75 69.49
C LEU A 238 -10.95 -35.43 70.82
N ASP A 239 -10.14 -36.38 71.31
CA ASP A 239 -9.27 -36.17 72.47
C ASP A 239 -7.94 -35.52 72.03
N VAL A 240 -7.85 -34.21 72.25
CA VAL A 240 -6.72 -33.35 71.87
C VAL A 240 -5.47 -33.56 72.72
N THR A 241 -5.48 -34.44 73.73
CA THR A 241 -4.32 -34.67 74.61
C THR A 241 -3.16 -35.42 73.94
N THR A 242 -3.40 -36.06 72.79
CA THR A 242 -2.40 -36.83 72.04
C THR A 242 -1.52 -36.00 71.10
N PHE A 243 -1.85 -34.73 70.84
CA PHE A 243 -1.14 -33.89 69.86
C PHE A 243 0.19 -33.29 70.36
N LYS A 244 0.60 -33.53 71.60
CA LYS A 244 1.80 -32.92 72.21
C LYS A 244 3.16 -33.50 71.76
N LYS A 245 3.21 -34.42 70.79
CA LYS A 245 4.47 -35.06 70.36
C LYS A 245 5.03 -34.65 69.00
N PHE A 246 4.37 -33.74 68.26
CA PHE A 246 4.93 -33.21 67.02
C PHE A 246 5.56 -31.84 67.25
N SER A 247 6.81 -31.83 67.74
CA SER A 247 7.67 -30.65 67.71
C SER A 247 8.24 -30.52 66.30
N ILE A 248 7.78 -29.53 65.55
CA ILE A 248 8.28 -29.20 64.21
C ILE A 248 9.58 -28.39 64.36
N PRO A 249 10.69 -28.73 63.67
CA PRO A 249 11.91 -27.93 63.68
C PRO A 249 11.70 -26.60 62.95
N GLU A 250 12.18 -25.50 63.54
CA GLU A 250 12.14 -24.14 62.97
C GLU A 250 12.77 -24.11 61.57
N VAL A 251 11.99 -23.71 60.56
CA VAL A 251 12.51 -23.40 59.22
C VAL A 251 12.75 -21.89 59.14
N SER A 252 14.02 -21.55 59.04
CA SER A 252 14.60 -20.20 58.93
C SER A 252 13.91 -19.33 57.86
N SER A 253 13.39 -18.19 58.29
CA SER A 253 12.85 -17.12 57.46
C SER A 253 13.94 -16.37 56.68
N ARG A 254 14.12 -16.71 55.40
CA ARG A 254 14.78 -15.84 54.41
C ARG A 254 13.93 -15.73 53.15
N LEU A 255 12.87 -14.96 53.26
CA LEU A 255 12.13 -14.36 52.15
C LEU A 255 12.04 -12.87 52.45
N LEU A 256 12.59 -12.05 51.54
CA LEU A 256 12.35 -10.62 51.29
C LEU A 256 13.68 -9.88 51.06
N ARG A 257 14.12 -9.87 49.80
CA ARG A 257 14.66 -8.66 49.16
C ARG A 257 14.13 -8.57 47.73
N LYS A 258 13.22 -7.61 47.55
CA LYS A 258 13.01 -6.88 46.30
C LYS A 258 13.81 -5.58 46.49
N ASP A 259 14.86 -5.42 45.71
CA ASP A 259 15.59 -4.18 45.42
C ASP A 259 15.92 -4.31 43.91
N ASP A 260 15.76 -3.38 42.98
CA ASP A 260 15.23 -2.01 42.88
C ASP A 260 14.80 -1.86 41.40
#